data_AF-A0A0B5EW98-F1
#
_entry.id   AF-A0A0B5EW98-F1
#
_cell.length_a   1.000
_cell.length_b   1.000
_cell.length_c   1.000
_cell.angle_alpha   90.00
_cell.angle_beta   90.00
_cell.angle_gamma   90.00
#
_symmetry.space_group_name_H-M   'P 1'
#
loop_
_entity.id
_entity.type
_entity.pdbx_description
1 polymer ?
#
loop_
_entity_poly.entity_id
_entity_poly.type
_entity_poly.pdbx_seq_one_letter_code
_entity_poly.pdbx_strand_id
1 'polypeptide(L)'
;MRAGRRTAAEAAREARMRVAVDREKCCGAGLCVLTAGGVFDQGEEDGLVVLLVAEPPAAEAEDVREAAQGCPCGAITVEETAGQ
;
A
#
# COMPACT_ATOMS: atom_id res chain seq x y z
N MET A 1 -20.37 17.21 27.83
CA MET A 1 -20.21 17.60 26.41
C MET A 1 -19.30 16.57 25.75
N ARG A 2 -19.67 16.10 24.56
CA ARG A 2 -19.17 14.85 23.93
C ARG A 2 -17.65 14.83 23.74
N ALA A 3 -17.08 13.65 23.95
CA ALA A 3 -15.72 13.26 23.61
C ALA A 3 -15.41 13.45 22.11
N GLY A 4 -14.11 13.53 21.77
CA GLY A 4 -13.64 13.12 20.45
C GLY A 4 -12.82 14.15 19.68
N ARG A 5 -11.53 14.23 19.99
CA ARG A 5 -10.49 14.37 18.95
C ARG A 5 -9.32 13.48 19.34
N ARG A 6 -9.40 12.19 19.00
CA ARG A 6 -8.17 11.38 18.86
C ARG A 6 -7.31 12.12 17.83
N THR A 7 -6.05 12.37 18.10
CA THR A 7 -5.17 13.07 17.14
C THR A 7 -5.01 12.19 15.90
N ALA A 8 -4.71 12.79 14.73
CA ALA A 8 -4.38 12.01 13.52
C ALA A 8 -3.21 11.03 13.78
N ALA A 9 -2.34 11.36 14.74
CA ALA A 9 -1.24 10.51 15.21
C ALA A 9 -1.71 9.26 15.98
N GLU A 10 -2.86 9.30 16.65
CA GLU A 10 -3.45 8.15 17.35
C GLU A 10 -4.23 7.24 16.38
N ALA A 11 -4.95 7.82 15.41
CA ALA A 11 -5.63 7.05 14.36
C ALA A 11 -4.63 6.29 13.45
N ALA A 12 -3.45 6.88 13.20
CA ALA A 12 -2.34 6.23 12.49
C ALA A 12 -1.68 5.09 13.29
N ARG A 13 -1.97 4.96 14.59
CA ARG A 13 -1.39 3.93 15.47
C ARG A 13 -2.26 2.67 15.58
N GLU A 14 -3.51 2.70 15.10
CA GLU A 14 -4.50 1.63 15.31
C GLU A 14 -4.94 0.86 14.04
N ALA A 15 -4.60 1.32 12.83
CA ALA A 15 -4.73 0.54 11.59
C ALA A 15 -3.35 0.29 11.00
N ARG A 16 -2.78 -0.91 11.25
CA ARG A 16 -1.48 -1.28 10.68
C ARG A 16 -1.72 -2.02 9.36
N MET A 17 -1.40 -1.33 8.28
CA MET A 17 -1.36 -1.90 6.94
C MET A 17 0.04 -2.43 6.66
N ARG A 18 0.12 -3.66 6.15
CA ARG A 18 1.35 -4.25 5.64
C ARG A 18 1.17 -4.66 4.20
N VAL A 19 2.15 -4.33 3.37
CA VAL A 19 2.15 -4.57 1.92
C VAL A 19 3.26 -5.54 1.59
N ALA A 20 2.98 -6.47 0.70
CA ALA A 20 3.96 -7.38 0.11
C ALA A 20 3.79 -7.44 -1.40
N VAL A 21 4.90 -7.64 -2.11
CA VAL A 21 4.92 -7.80 -3.57
C VAL A 21 5.55 -9.13 -3.97
N ASP A 22 4.91 -9.82 -4.90
CA ASP A 22 5.40 -11.04 -5.54
C ASP A 22 5.91 -10.68 -6.93
N ARG A 23 7.23 -10.52 -7.05
CA ARG A 23 7.86 -10.12 -8.30
C ARG A 23 7.79 -11.19 -9.39
N GLU A 24 7.64 -12.47 -9.03
CA GLU A 24 7.51 -13.55 -10.01
C GLU A 24 6.16 -13.51 -10.74
N LYS A 25 5.11 -12.98 -10.08
CA LYS A 25 3.81 -12.74 -10.70
C LYS A 25 3.74 -11.41 -11.45
N CYS A 26 4.64 -10.47 -11.16
CA CYS A 26 4.55 -9.13 -11.69
C CYS A 26 4.70 -9.13 -13.23
N CYS A 27 3.72 -8.54 -13.89
CA CYS A 27 3.64 -8.45 -15.35
C CYS A 27 4.05 -7.07 -15.90
N GLY A 28 4.60 -6.19 -15.05
CA GLY A 28 5.16 -4.90 -15.46
C GLY A 28 4.14 -3.83 -15.92
N ALA A 29 2.88 -3.93 -15.52
CA ALA A 29 1.81 -3.04 -15.98
C ALA A 29 1.89 -1.57 -15.50
N GLY A 30 2.73 -1.28 -14.50
CA GLY A 30 2.96 0.09 -13.99
C GLY A 30 1.82 0.73 -13.20
N LEU A 31 0.64 0.11 -13.11
CA LEU A 31 -0.53 0.72 -12.45
C LEU A 31 -0.32 1.03 -10.97
N CYS A 32 0.47 0.21 -10.26
CA CYS A 32 0.78 0.45 -8.85
C CYS A 32 1.50 1.79 -8.60
N VAL A 33 2.43 2.17 -9.48
CA VAL A 33 3.18 3.44 -9.38
C VAL A 33 2.29 4.63 -9.76
N LEU A 34 1.40 4.44 -10.74
CA LEU A 34 0.44 5.46 -11.14
C LEU A 34 -0.59 5.75 -10.05
N THR A 35 -1.01 4.74 -9.29
CA THR A 35 -2.00 4.86 -8.23
C THR A 35 -1.37 5.29 -6.90
N ALA A 36 -0.24 4.70 -6.51
CA ALA A 36 0.37 4.87 -5.19
C ALA A 36 1.89 5.01 -5.28
N GLY A 37 2.37 6.03 -6.01
CA GLY A 37 3.79 6.30 -6.23
C GLY A 37 4.60 6.68 -4.97
N GLY A 38 3.94 6.93 -3.84
CA GLY A 38 4.60 7.05 -2.54
C GLY A 38 5.02 5.70 -1.92
N VAL A 39 4.43 4.60 -2.40
CA VAL A 39 4.58 3.25 -1.82
C VAL A 39 5.19 2.26 -2.82
N PHE A 40 4.94 2.45 -4.11
CA PHE A 40 5.47 1.61 -5.18
C PHE A 40 6.29 2.43 -6.16
N ASP A 41 7.28 1.76 -6.73
CA ASP A 41 8.05 2.23 -7.87
C ASP A 41 8.15 1.11 -8.92
N GLN A 42 8.67 1.42 -10.10
CA GLN A 42 8.87 0.46 -11.18
C GLN A 42 10.34 0.48 -11.57
N GLY A 43 11.00 -0.67 -11.40
CA GLY A 43 12.43 -0.77 -11.68
C GLY A 43 12.72 -0.45 -13.14
N GLU A 44 13.64 0.48 -13.39
CA GLU A 44 13.98 0.95 -14.74
C GLU A 44 14.59 -0.14 -15.62
N GLU A 45 15.29 -1.10 -15.02
CA GLU A 45 16.02 -2.16 -15.74
C GLU A 45 15.12 -3.32 -16.20
N ASP A 46 14.15 -3.70 -15.36
CA ASP A 46 13.36 -4.94 -15.52
C ASP A 46 11.85 -4.65 -15.67
N GLY A 47 11.42 -3.41 -15.44
CA GLY A 47 10.02 -3.00 -15.52
C GLY A 47 9.12 -3.60 -14.42
N LEU A 48 9.68 -4.30 -13.44
CA LEU A 48 8.91 -4.93 -12.36
C LEU A 48 8.74 -4.01 -11.16
N VAL A 49 7.68 -4.28 -10.40
CA VAL A 49 7.33 -3.53 -9.19
C VAL A 49 8.47 -3.56 -8.16
N VAL A 50 8.74 -2.40 -7.59
CA VAL A 50 9.60 -2.19 -6.42
C VAL A 50 8.72 -1.66 -5.30
N LEU A 51 8.74 -2.33 -4.15
CA LEU A 51 8.04 -1.86 -2.95
C LEU A 51 8.94 -0.89 -2.19
N LEU A 52 8.53 0.38 -2.11
CA LEU A 52 9.25 1.43 -1.38
C LEU A 52 8.91 1.40 0.11
N VAL A 53 7.63 1.20 0.44
CA VAL A 53 7.13 1.29 1.81
C VAL A 53 6.27 0.06 2.15
N ALA A 54 6.83 -0.87 2.93
CA ALA A 54 6.11 -2.08 3.32
C ALA A 54 5.00 -1.85 4.35
N GLU A 55 5.06 -0.75 5.11
CA GLU A 55 4.07 -0.37 6.12
C GLU A 55 3.67 1.10 5.87
N PRO A 56 2.84 1.38 4.86
CA PRO A 56 2.47 2.73 4.48
C PRO A 56 1.62 3.41 5.57
N PRO A 57 1.69 4.75 5.69
CA PRO A 57 0.84 5.48 6.63
C PRO A 57 -0.62 5.35 6.22
N ALA A 58 -1.54 5.52 7.19
CA ALA A 58 -2.98 5.43 6.94
C ALA A 58 -3.49 6.40 5.85
N ALA A 59 -2.76 7.50 5.58
CA ALA A 59 -3.07 8.44 4.51
C ALA A 59 -2.95 7.82 3.10
N GLU A 60 -2.09 6.82 2.92
CA GLU A 60 -1.90 6.12 1.63
C GLU A 60 -2.66 4.78 1.58
N ALA A 61 -3.40 4.43 2.63
CA ALA A 61 -4.05 3.13 2.71
C ALA A 61 -5.09 2.91 1.61
N GLU A 62 -5.83 3.95 1.20
CA GLU A 62 -6.80 3.85 0.11
C GLU A 62 -6.09 3.62 -1.23
N ASP A 63 -5.11 4.46 -1.56
CA ASP A 63 -4.34 4.34 -2.80
C ASP A 63 -3.63 2.99 -2.92
N VAL A 64 -3.09 2.46 -1.82
CA VAL A 64 -2.45 1.14 -1.80
C VAL A 64 -3.47 0.00 -1.98
N ARG A 65 -4.67 0.10 -1.41
CA ARG A 65 -5.75 -0.87 -1.67
C ARG A 65 -6.20 -0.83 -3.12
N GLU A 66 -6.32 0.36 -3.69
CA GLU A 66 -6.67 0.54 -5.11
C GLU A 66 -5.57 -0.01 -6.03
N ALA A 67 -4.30 0.24 -5.71
CA ALA A 67 -3.16 -0.33 -6.43
C ALA A 67 -3.17 -1.87 -6.40
N ALA A 68 -3.48 -2.47 -5.25
CA ALA A 68 -3.58 -3.92 -5.11
C ALA A 68 -4.75 -4.50 -5.90
N GLN A 69 -5.94 -3.89 -5.82
CA GLN A 69 -7.13 -4.30 -6.58
C GLN A 69 -6.95 -4.13 -8.09
N GLY A 70 -6.25 -3.09 -8.52
CA GLY A 70 -5.96 -2.81 -9.92
C GLY A 70 -4.90 -3.73 -10.52
N CYS A 71 -4.13 -4.47 -9.70
CA CYS A 71 -3.05 -5.31 -10.20
C CYS A 71 -3.59 -6.47 -11.06
N PRO A 72 -3.36 -6.48 -12.39
CA PRO A 72 -3.96 -7.49 -13.27
C PRO A 72 -3.38 -8.89 -13.06
N CYS A 73 -2.19 -8.97 -12.45
CA CYS A 73 -1.47 -10.21 -12.20
C CYS A 73 -1.56 -10.66 -10.72
N GLY A 74 -2.27 -9.92 -9.84
CA GLY A 74 -2.41 -10.28 -8.43
C GLY A 74 -1.07 -10.33 -7.67
N ALA A 75 -0.11 -9.49 -8.06
CA ALA A 75 1.24 -9.47 -7.51
C ALA A 75 1.35 -8.71 -6.18
N ILE A 76 0.31 -8.01 -5.73
CA ILE A 76 0.34 -7.15 -4.54
C ILE A 76 -0.62 -7.72 -3.50
N THR A 77 -0.11 -7.93 -2.28
CA THR A 77 -0.90 -8.36 -1.13
C THR A 77 -0.93 -7.25 -0.09
N VAL A 78 -2.12 -7.03 0.48
CA VAL A 78 -2.34 -6.07 1.55
C VAL A 78 -2.91 -6.83 2.75
N GLU A 79 -2.25 -6.69 3.89
CA GLU A 79 -2.70 -7.22 5.17
C GLU A 79 -3.05 -6.05 6.07
N GLU A 80 -4.29 -6.03 6.56
CA GLU A 80 -4.74 -5.04 7.54
C GLU A 80 -4.89 -5.73 8.88
N THR A 81 -4.06 -5.31 9.84
CA THR A 81 -4.24 -5.71 11.23
C THR A 81 -4.98 -4.60 11.95
N ALA A 82 -6.23 -4.89 12.34
CA ALA A 82 -6.90 -4.12 13.37
C ALA A 82 -6.08 -4.30 14.66
N GLY A 83 -5.48 -3.22 15.15
CA GLY A 83 -4.69 -3.25 16.39
C GLY A 83 -5.53 -3.86 17.52
N GLN A 84 -4.92 -4.80 18.25
CA GLN A 84 -5.50 -5.49 19.41
C GLN A 84 -5.56 -4.56 20.63
#